data_AF-C0E3F5-F1
#
_entry.id   AF-C0E3F5-F1
#
_cell.length_a   1.000
_cell.length_b   1.000
_cell.length_c   1.000
_cell.angle_alpha   90.00
_cell.angle_beta   90.00
_cell.angle_gamma   90.00
#
_symmetry.space_group_name_H-M   'P 1'
#
loop_
_entity.id
_entity.type
_entity.pdbx_description
1 polymer ?
#
loop_
_entity_poly.entity_id
_entity_poly.type
_entity_poly.pdbx_seq_one_letter_code
_entity_poly.pdbx_strand_id
1 'polypeptide(L)'
;MGRHSDGLTNYKFSTHVYVVIACLVVAVIIIVFWVKAIHGDSTTDKSKCLAGDLTVKIASSAGAESLATNVIDQYNAKKPVVRDHCITAEATKSLAEASAYITDESDGMAAQAVTQAQRAPAQAAAEWPIVQVMKVGIASTERDVSREKLTDVTYPVKDNAMASALVAASLNNNSVDATKQALTKDKSVTVASAVQDGKKFIVVNETSAPANYTFTEIKDVVQPVRVVSLTATDTVAEDAVRAGADLGSSMVNADAGKQATSVTSLAATQALQQFDTEANSAAPASPAPAPAPEAQPQAAASAVTSANTLFLFDTSAAMAQASDDGRTWFQVVSNAIAQAVPMVGAQHQVALWNYSSPLNPGVKKGWRENVSFASSMTNEQIGNTAIGFTTGGVPQTRAATVAAVNYATSYAKESGQPARVVLITTGTSDLGDMSAVTQALSAAKAAKVELSVVHVGTGTQDSELMKAAQASEVVTTADNVADVIEKLSGVK
;
A
#
# COMPACT_ATOMS: atom_id res chain seq x y z
N MET A 1 105.41 -25.46 -28.32
CA MET A 1 104.00 -25.83 -28.06
C MET A 1 103.50 -24.92 -26.95
N GLY A 2 102.38 -24.21 -27.00
CA GLY A 2 101.47 -23.80 -28.06
C GLY A 2 100.89 -22.45 -27.58
N ARG A 3 100.65 -21.51 -28.50
CA ARG A 3 100.24 -20.14 -28.17
C ARG A 3 98.88 -20.15 -27.45
N HIS A 4 98.83 -19.48 -26.31
CA HIS A 4 97.61 -19.16 -25.58
C HIS A 4 96.72 -18.28 -26.47
N SER A 5 95.46 -18.70 -26.62
CA SER A 5 94.39 -17.89 -27.22
C SER A 5 93.42 -17.52 -26.11
N ASP A 6 93.10 -16.24 -26.09
CA ASP A 6 92.61 -15.51 -24.93
C ASP A 6 91.10 -15.79 -24.76
N GLY A 7 90.71 -16.17 -23.55
CA GLY A 7 89.36 -16.61 -23.19
C GLY A 7 88.33 -15.48 -23.16
N LEU A 8 87.96 -14.94 -24.32
CA LEU A 8 86.83 -14.04 -24.49
C LEU A 8 85.88 -14.60 -25.54
N THR A 9 84.81 -15.25 -25.09
CA THR A 9 83.67 -15.61 -25.93
C THR A 9 82.97 -14.32 -26.39
N ASN A 10 83.27 -13.90 -27.62
CA ASN A 10 82.48 -12.91 -28.33
C ASN A 10 81.12 -13.52 -28.69
N TYR A 11 80.16 -13.46 -27.78
CA TYR A 11 78.75 -13.56 -28.17
C TYR A 11 78.36 -12.25 -28.86
N LYS A 12 78.84 -12.05 -30.10
CA LYS A 12 78.17 -11.12 -31.01
C LYS A 12 76.85 -11.78 -31.38
N PHE A 13 75.84 -11.57 -30.54
CA PHE A 13 74.46 -11.81 -30.92
C PHE A 13 74.25 -11.05 -32.24
N SER A 14 74.01 -11.80 -33.31
CA SER A 14 73.68 -11.24 -34.61
C SER A 14 72.63 -10.15 -34.39
N THR A 15 72.84 -8.95 -34.92
CA THR A 15 71.89 -7.83 -34.81
C THR A 15 70.50 -8.25 -35.29
N HIS A 16 70.41 -9.27 -36.15
CA HIS A 16 69.17 -9.88 -36.59
C HIS A 16 68.44 -10.69 -35.51
N VAL A 17 69.11 -11.20 -34.47
CA VAL A 17 68.46 -11.86 -33.33
C VAL A 17 67.67 -10.84 -32.52
N TYR A 18 68.18 -9.63 -32.31
CA TYR A 18 67.42 -8.55 -31.66
C TYR A 18 66.22 -8.11 -32.49
N VAL A 19 66.36 -8.08 -33.82
CA VAL A 19 65.23 -7.79 -34.72
C VAL A 19 64.18 -8.91 -34.67
N VAL A 20 64.59 -10.18 -34.65
CA VAL A 20 63.67 -11.32 -34.55
C VAL A 20 62.98 -11.35 -33.19
N ILE A 21 63.70 -11.10 -32.09
CA ILE A 21 63.11 -11.00 -30.75
C ILE A 21 62.17 -9.79 -30.67
N ALA A 22 62.53 -8.64 -31.23
CA ALA A 22 61.66 -7.47 -31.28
C ALA A 22 60.40 -7.74 -32.10
N CYS A 23 60.52 -8.41 -33.26
CA CYS A 23 59.37 -8.83 -34.07
C CYS A 23 58.50 -9.87 -33.35
N LEU A 24 59.08 -10.81 -32.60
CA LEU A 24 58.32 -11.77 -31.78
C LEU A 24 57.63 -11.08 -30.62
N VAL A 25 58.28 -10.12 -29.96
CA VAL A 25 57.67 -9.32 -28.89
C VAL A 25 56.54 -8.45 -29.45
N VAL A 26 56.72 -7.83 -30.62
CA VAL A 26 55.68 -7.07 -31.31
C VAL A 26 54.55 -7.99 -31.77
N ALA A 27 54.85 -9.19 -32.29
CA ALA A 27 53.83 -10.17 -32.66
C ALA A 27 53.06 -10.67 -31.43
N VAL A 28 53.73 -10.91 -30.29
CA VAL A 28 53.09 -11.24 -29.03
C VAL A 28 52.30 -10.06 -28.49
N ILE A 29 52.77 -8.83 -28.60
CA ILE A 29 52.01 -7.62 -28.23
C ILE A 29 50.79 -7.47 -29.11
N ILE A 30 50.91 -7.69 -30.43
CA ILE A 30 49.78 -7.66 -31.37
C ILE A 30 48.83 -8.80 -31.06
N ILE A 31 49.30 -10.02 -30.80
CA ILE A 31 48.45 -11.16 -30.42
C ILE A 31 47.82 -10.90 -29.06
N VAL A 32 48.50 -10.32 -28.08
CA VAL A 32 47.94 -9.96 -26.78
C VAL A 32 46.97 -8.79 -26.90
N PHE A 33 47.21 -7.82 -27.78
CA PHE A 33 46.26 -6.75 -28.11
C PHE A 33 45.08 -7.27 -28.90
N TRP A 34 45.27 -8.24 -29.80
CA TRP A 34 44.25 -8.85 -30.62
C TRP A 34 43.41 -9.83 -29.79
N VAL A 35 44.04 -10.60 -28.90
CA VAL A 35 43.39 -11.38 -27.85
C VAL A 35 42.73 -10.44 -26.84
N LYS A 36 43.29 -9.28 -26.48
CA LYS A 36 42.59 -8.22 -25.70
C LYS A 36 41.60 -7.38 -26.50
N ALA A 37 41.53 -7.52 -27.83
CA ALA A 37 40.52 -6.87 -28.66
C ALA A 37 39.37 -7.86 -28.98
N ILE A 38 39.66 -9.15 -28.96
CA ILE A 38 38.68 -10.25 -29.11
C ILE A 38 38.12 -10.68 -27.75
N HIS A 39 38.98 -10.73 -26.73
CA HIS A 39 38.62 -10.83 -25.31
C HIS A 39 38.60 -9.44 -24.66
N GLY A 40 38.68 -8.39 -25.46
CA GLY A 40 38.33 -7.02 -25.08
C GLY A 40 36.85 -7.01 -24.85
N ASP A 41 36.49 -7.18 -23.59
CA ASP A 41 35.17 -7.22 -23.02
C ASP A 41 34.08 -7.50 -24.06
N SER A 42 33.86 -8.78 -24.33
CA SER A 42 32.64 -9.24 -24.99
C SER A 42 31.43 -9.07 -24.07
N THR A 43 31.26 -7.88 -23.52
CA THR A 43 30.01 -7.15 -23.71
C THR A 43 29.82 -6.98 -25.22
N THR A 44 29.40 -8.02 -25.96
CA THR A 44 27.99 -8.08 -26.34
C THR A 44 27.24 -6.90 -25.73
N ASP A 45 26.94 -5.87 -26.53
CA ASP A 45 26.02 -4.78 -26.22
C ASP A 45 24.78 -5.41 -25.53
N LYS A 46 24.85 -5.56 -24.21
CA LYS A 46 23.79 -6.15 -23.39
C LYS A 46 22.86 -4.98 -23.17
N SER A 47 21.86 -4.89 -24.04
CA SER A 47 20.76 -3.92 -23.96
C SER A 47 21.24 -2.47 -24.06
N LYS A 48 21.48 -1.97 -25.29
CA LYS A 48 21.25 -0.54 -25.53
C LYS A 48 19.75 -0.32 -25.38
N CYS A 49 19.35 0.08 -24.18
CA CYS A 49 18.03 0.58 -23.90
C CYS A 49 17.68 1.65 -24.94
N LEU A 50 16.56 1.47 -25.67
CA LEU A 50 16.24 2.28 -26.86
C LEU A 50 16.10 3.76 -26.52
N ALA A 51 15.70 4.08 -25.29
CA ALA A 51 15.56 5.43 -24.77
C ALA A 51 16.80 5.91 -23.98
N GLY A 52 17.87 5.10 -23.92
CA GLY A 52 19.14 5.41 -23.23
C GLY A 52 19.12 5.12 -21.73
N ASP A 53 20.10 5.66 -21.02
CA ASP A 53 20.24 5.48 -19.57
C ASP A 53 19.42 6.55 -18.82
N LEU A 54 18.83 6.16 -17.69
CA LEU A 54 18.08 7.06 -16.80
C LEU A 54 18.52 6.85 -15.35
N THR A 55 19.11 7.89 -14.75
CA THR A 55 19.42 7.89 -13.32
C THR A 55 18.25 8.44 -12.53
N VAL A 56 17.80 7.70 -11.51
CA VAL A 56 16.70 8.07 -10.63
C VAL A 56 17.16 8.22 -9.19
N LYS A 57 16.58 9.19 -8.48
CA LYS A 57 16.94 9.49 -7.08
C LYS A 57 15.98 8.83 -6.11
N ILE A 58 16.49 8.14 -5.09
CA ILE A 58 15.71 7.42 -4.08
C ILE A 58 16.01 8.03 -2.72
N ALA A 59 14.99 8.56 -2.03
CA ALA A 59 15.13 9.07 -0.68
C ALA A 59 14.92 7.96 0.36
N SER A 60 15.38 8.16 1.58
CA SER A 60 15.10 7.25 2.71
C SER A 60 14.82 7.98 4.02
N SER A 61 14.06 7.35 4.91
CA SER A 61 13.96 7.81 6.31
C SER A 61 15.33 7.69 6.98
N ALA A 62 15.56 8.46 8.05
CA ALA A 62 16.83 8.43 8.78
C ALA A 62 17.13 7.05 9.39
N GLY A 63 16.10 6.32 9.82
CA GLY A 63 16.21 4.96 10.36
C GLY A 63 16.52 3.88 9.32
N ALA A 64 16.29 4.16 8.03
CA ALA A 64 16.39 3.19 6.95
C ALA A 64 17.57 3.40 5.99
N GLU A 65 18.48 4.36 6.21
CA GLU A 65 19.54 4.72 5.24
C GLU A 65 20.42 3.52 4.79
N SER A 66 20.85 2.68 5.73
CA SER A 66 21.68 1.51 5.42
C SER A 66 20.89 0.43 4.66
N LEU A 67 19.62 0.24 5.01
CA LEU A 67 18.72 -0.70 4.35
C LEU A 67 18.33 -0.22 2.95
N ALA A 68 18.09 1.08 2.80
CA ALA A 68 17.82 1.73 1.52
C ALA A 68 19.01 1.56 0.56
N THR A 69 20.23 1.74 1.04
CA THR A 69 21.45 1.48 0.25
C THR A 69 21.46 0.04 -0.25
N ASN A 70 21.18 -0.92 0.62
CA ASN A 70 21.12 -2.33 0.24
C ASN A 70 20.02 -2.64 -0.78
N VAL A 71 18.81 -2.07 -0.62
CA VAL A 71 17.71 -2.22 -1.59
C VAL A 71 18.10 -1.63 -2.95
N ILE A 72 18.73 -0.45 -2.97
CA ILE A 72 19.19 0.22 -4.20
C ILE A 72 20.26 -0.62 -4.90
N ASP A 73 21.24 -1.14 -4.16
CA ASP A 73 22.30 -2.00 -4.71
C ASP A 73 21.73 -3.28 -5.34
N GLN A 74 20.77 -3.92 -4.67
CA GLN A 74 20.09 -5.11 -5.20
C GLN A 74 19.25 -4.79 -6.45
N TYR A 75 18.58 -3.63 -6.46
CA TYR A 75 17.82 -3.17 -7.62
C TYR A 75 18.74 -2.92 -8.82
N ASN A 76 19.84 -2.18 -8.62
CA ASN A 76 20.83 -1.89 -9.66
C ASN A 76 21.53 -3.16 -10.18
N ALA A 77 21.80 -4.14 -9.31
CA ALA A 77 22.38 -5.44 -9.70
C ALA A 77 21.48 -6.22 -10.68
N LYS A 78 20.16 -6.02 -10.64
CA LYS A 78 19.20 -6.62 -11.59
C LYS A 78 19.21 -5.96 -12.97
N LYS A 79 19.91 -4.83 -13.15
CA LYS A 79 19.96 -4.03 -14.38
C LYS A 79 18.56 -3.73 -14.93
N PRO A 80 17.73 -2.98 -14.16
CA PRO A 80 16.33 -2.79 -14.48
C PRO A 80 16.15 -1.98 -15.75
N VAL A 81 15.13 -2.35 -16.54
CA VAL A 81 14.74 -1.63 -17.76
C VAL A 81 13.29 -1.20 -17.63
N VAL A 82 13.04 0.09 -17.68
CA VAL A 82 11.69 0.68 -17.55
C VAL A 82 11.42 1.57 -18.76
N ARG A 83 10.41 1.22 -19.56
CA ARG A 83 10.04 1.94 -20.80
C ARG A 83 11.25 2.21 -21.71
N ASP A 84 12.04 1.18 -21.96
CA ASP A 84 13.24 1.23 -22.78
C ASP A 84 14.36 2.11 -22.24
N HIS A 85 14.32 2.52 -20.96
CA HIS A 85 15.45 3.14 -20.26
C HIS A 85 16.20 2.12 -19.40
N CYS A 86 17.52 2.18 -19.41
CA CYS A 86 18.38 1.43 -18.52
C CYS A 86 18.49 2.22 -17.20
N ILE A 87 17.89 1.71 -16.14
CA ILE A 87 17.73 2.45 -14.90
C ILE A 87 18.95 2.29 -13.99
N THR A 88 19.43 3.41 -13.45
CA THR A 88 20.37 3.44 -12.32
C THR A 88 19.73 4.21 -11.16
N ALA A 89 19.53 3.55 -10.03
CA ALA A 89 19.03 4.20 -8.81
C ALA A 89 20.19 4.72 -7.96
N GLU A 90 20.05 5.94 -7.44
CA GLU A 90 21.03 6.57 -6.53
C GLU A 90 20.32 7.11 -5.29
N ALA A 91 20.96 6.98 -4.13
CA ALA A 91 20.43 7.57 -2.90
C ALA A 91 20.47 9.11 -2.96
N THR A 92 19.45 9.75 -2.38
CA THR A 92 19.40 11.20 -2.17
C THR A 92 18.88 11.51 -0.77
N LYS A 93 19.29 12.66 -0.22
CA LYS A 93 18.70 13.23 1.00
C LYS A 93 17.47 14.10 0.72
N SER A 94 17.25 14.46 -0.55
CA SER A 94 16.14 15.33 -0.96
C SER A 94 14.94 14.49 -1.37
N LEU A 95 13.94 14.41 -0.50
CA LEU A 95 12.66 13.74 -0.81
C LEU A 95 11.91 14.50 -1.93
N ALA A 96 12.10 15.81 -2.04
CA ALA A 96 11.51 16.63 -3.08
C ALA A 96 11.97 16.23 -4.51
N GLU A 97 13.18 15.70 -4.65
CA GLU A 97 13.77 15.26 -5.94
C GLU A 97 13.61 13.75 -6.19
N ALA A 98 13.11 13.00 -5.22
CA ALA A 98 13.12 11.54 -5.28
C ALA A 98 12.00 10.98 -6.18
N SER A 99 12.23 9.85 -6.83
CA SER A 99 11.19 9.07 -7.52
C SER A 99 10.47 8.08 -6.59
N ALA A 100 11.15 7.64 -5.53
CA ALA A 100 10.58 6.82 -4.47
C ALA A 100 11.23 7.15 -3.11
N TYR A 101 10.53 6.80 -2.04
CA TYR A 101 10.96 6.99 -0.65
C TYR A 101 10.96 5.65 0.09
N ILE A 102 12.12 5.22 0.59
CA ILE A 102 12.26 3.99 1.39
C ILE A 102 12.13 4.35 2.87
N THR A 103 11.14 3.79 3.56
CA THR A 103 10.83 4.19 4.94
C THR A 103 10.52 3.00 5.84
N ASP A 104 10.99 3.10 7.08
CA ASP A 104 10.62 2.24 8.20
C ASP A 104 9.56 2.90 9.12
N GLU A 105 9.18 4.14 8.84
CA GLU A 105 8.28 4.94 9.68
C GLU A 105 6.82 4.44 9.63
N SER A 106 5.99 4.93 10.56
CA SER A 106 4.55 4.74 10.52
C SER A 106 3.93 5.44 9.29
N ASP A 107 2.71 5.06 8.92
CA ASP A 107 1.99 5.64 7.79
C ASP A 107 1.85 7.16 7.91
N GLY A 108 1.47 7.64 9.09
CA GLY A 108 1.32 9.07 9.37
C GLY A 108 2.62 9.84 9.26
N MET A 109 3.72 9.33 9.83
CA MET A 109 5.04 9.97 9.76
C MET A 109 5.58 10.01 8.32
N ALA A 110 5.50 8.89 7.60
CA ALA A 110 5.92 8.83 6.21
C ALA A 110 5.08 9.76 5.33
N ALA A 111 3.75 9.78 5.51
CA ALA A 111 2.86 10.69 4.79
C ALA A 111 3.16 12.17 5.11
N GLN A 112 3.48 12.48 6.36
CA GLN A 112 3.88 13.81 6.78
C GLN A 112 5.20 14.23 6.13
N ALA A 113 6.22 13.36 6.11
CA ALA A 113 7.50 13.62 5.46
C ALA A 113 7.33 13.86 3.95
N VAL A 114 6.51 13.05 3.28
CA VAL A 114 6.17 13.20 1.85
C VAL A 114 5.45 14.53 1.59
N THR A 115 4.48 14.87 2.43
CA THR A 115 3.71 16.13 2.31
C THR A 115 4.59 17.36 2.55
N GLN A 116 5.47 17.33 3.56
CA GLN A 116 6.41 18.42 3.86
C GLN A 116 7.38 18.68 2.71
N ALA A 117 7.76 17.64 1.97
CA ALA A 117 8.56 17.76 0.76
C ALA A 117 7.76 18.21 -0.48
N GLN A 118 6.47 18.55 -0.31
CA GLN A 118 5.55 18.92 -1.39
C GLN A 118 5.40 17.81 -2.44
N ARG A 119 5.45 16.56 -2.00
CA ARG A 119 5.24 15.37 -2.83
C ARG A 119 3.93 14.68 -2.45
N ALA A 120 3.51 13.74 -3.27
CA ALA A 120 2.40 12.85 -2.96
C ALA A 120 2.82 11.40 -3.24
N PRO A 121 2.34 10.43 -2.45
CA PRO A 121 2.51 9.02 -2.77
C PRO A 121 1.62 8.67 -3.98
N ALA A 122 2.12 7.80 -4.86
CA ALA A 122 1.39 7.30 -6.02
C ALA A 122 0.38 6.19 -5.66
N GLN A 123 0.47 5.67 -4.43
CA GLN A 123 -0.28 4.53 -3.91
C GLN A 123 -0.67 4.79 -2.45
N ALA A 124 -1.75 4.19 -1.97
CA ALA A 124 -2.14 4.25 -0.56
C ALA A 124 -1.12 3.51 0.33
N ALA A 125 -1.03 3.89 1.61
CA ALA A 125 -0.02 3.33 2.54
C ALA A 125 -0.11 1.81 2.72
N ALA A 126 -1.32 1.25 2.67
CA ALA A 126 -1.57 -0.18 2.72
C ALA A 126 -1.00 -0.96 1.52
N GLU A 127 -0.74 -0.27 0.40
CA GLU A 127 -0.24 -0.86 -0.84
C GLU A 127 1.28 -0.71 -1.00
N TRP A 128 1.95 0.01 -0.10
CA TRP A 128 3.39 0.25 -0.21
C TRP A 128 4.17 -1.08 -0.08
N PRO A 129 4.95 -1.47 -1.12
CA PRO A 129 5.74 -2.69 -1.11
C PRO A 129 6.62 -2.83 0.13
N ILE A 130 6.48 -3.94 0.85
CA ILE A 130 7.41 -4.33 1.90
C ILE A 130 8.61 -5.00 1.24
N VAL A 131 9.78 -4.39 1.39
CA VAL A 131 11.03 -4.85 0.76
C VAL A 131 11.95 -5.55 1.75
N GLN A 132 11.88 -5.16 3.02
CA GLN A 132 12.63 -5.76 4.12
C GLN A 132 11.84 -5.64 5.43
N VAL A 133 12.33 -6.31 6.47
CA VAL A 133 11.86 -6.16 7.85
C VAL A 133 13.05 -5.96 8.78
N MET A 134 12.84 -5.23 9.86
CA MET A 134 13.79 -5.09 10.96
C MET A 134 13.26 -5.73 12.22
N LYS A 135 14.17 -6.24 13.04
CA LYS A 135 13.83 -6.64 14.41
C LYS A 135 13.52 -5.42 15.25
N VAL A 136 12.47 -5.52 16.05
CA VAL A 136 12.14 -4.52 17.08
C VAL A 136 12.29 -5.12 18.47
N GLY A 137 12.61 -4.27 19.44
CA GLY A 137 13.02 -4.76 20.73
C GLY A 137 13.16 -3.68 21.79
N ILE A 138 13.78 -4.09 22.89
CA ILE A 138 14.10 -3.23 24.02
C ILE A 138 15.61 -3.03 24.06
N ALA A 139 16.06 -1.80 23.97
CA ALA A 139 17.38 -1.38 24.42
C ALA A 139 17.35 -1.27 25.96
N SER A 140 18.26 -1.98 26.62
CA SER A 140 18.31 -2.06 28.08
C SER A 140 19.71 -1.87 28.66
N THR A 141 19.82 -1.18 29.80
CA THR A 141 21.02 -1.20 30.65
C THR A 141 21.05 -2.40 31.60
N GLU A 142 19.92 -3.08 31.77
CA GLU A 142 19.78 -4.30 32.57
C GLU A 142 20.15 -5.52 31.73
N ARG A 143 20.83 -6.51 32.34
CA ARG A 143 21.34 -7.72 31.65
C ARG A 143 20.29 -8.80 31.40
N ASP A 144 19.16 -8.76 32.09
CA ASP A 144 18.13 -9.80 32.03
C ASP A 144 16.76 -9.17 31.76
N VAL A 145 16.41 -9.10 30.48
CA VAL A 145 15.17 -8.53 29.96
C VAL A 145 14.18 -9.66 29.73
N SER A 146 13.16 -9.74 30.59
CA SER A 146 12.02 -10.65 30.43
C SER A 146 10.72 -9.86 30.42
N ARG A 147 9.67 -10.41 29.80
CA ARG A 147 8.38 -9.71 29.62
C ARG A 147 7.78 -9.26 30.95
N GLU A 148 8.00 -10.03 32.02
CA GLU A 148 7.51 -9.76 33.37
C GLU A 148 8.20 -8.56 34.03
N LYS A 149 9.41 -8.21 33.57
CA LYS A 149 10.20 -7.08 34.08
C LYS A 149 9.91 -5.77 33.34
N LEU A 150 9.23 -5.82 32.21
CA LEU A 150 8.92 -4.67 31.34
C LEU A 150 7.71 -3.87 31.86
N THR A 151 7.87 -3.27 33.05
CA THR A 151 6.80 -2.51 33.74
C THR A 151 6.91 -0.99 33.56
N ASP A 152 8.09 -0.46 33.22
CA ASP A 152 8.34 0.96 32.93
C ASP A 152 9.07 1.14 31.58
N VAL A 153 8.45 0.61 30.53
CA VAL A 153 8.94 0.73 29.16
C VAL A 153 8.70 2.15 28.66
N THR A 154 9.76 2.76 28.11
CA THR A 154 9.70 4.06 27.42
C THR A 154 9.55 3.83 25.92
N TYR A 155 8.61 4.54 25.31
CA TYR A 155 8.24 4.43 23.88
C TYR A 155 8.64 5.71 23.14
N PRO A 156 9.79 5.76 22.43
CA PRO A 156 10.21 6.94 21.68
C PRO A 156 9.31 7.22 20.47
N VAL A 157 8.18 7.87 20.67
CA VAL A 157 7.19 8.06 19.59
C VAL A 157 7.67 9.09 18.57
N LYS A 158 8.43 10.11 18.99
CA LYS A 158 8.76 11.24 18.11
C LYS A 158 9.70 10.86 16.95
N ASP A 159 10.60 9.91 17.16
CA ASP A 159 11.58 9.46 16.16
C ASP A 159 11.55 7.94 15.91
N ASN A 160 10.65 7.20 16.57
CA ASN A 160 10.54 5.75 16.44
C ASN A 160 9.11 5.22 16.72
N ALA A 161 8.10 5.89 16.15
CA ALA A 161 6.68 5.59 16.38
C ALA A 161 6.30 4.14 16.03
N MET A 162 6.79 3.61 14.92
CA MET A 162 6.39 2.26 14.46
C MET A 162 6.90 1.17 15.39
N ALA A 163 8.19 1.16 15.75
CA ALA A 163 8.71 0.19 16.70
C ALA A 163 8.05 0.34 18.08
N SER A 164 7.83 1.59 18.51
CA SER A 164 7.11 1.91 19.75
C SER A 164 5.72 1.28 19.78
N ALA A 165 4.94 1.43 18.71
CA ALA A 165 3.61 0.86 18.61
C ALA A 165 3.62 -0.67 18.55
N LEU A 166 4.55 -1.26 17.81
CA LEU A 166 4.69 -2.72 17.70
C LEU A 166 5.00 -3.38 19.03
N VAL A 167 5.95 -2.82 19.79
CA VAL A 167 6.30 -3.33 21.12
C VAL A 167 5.17 -3.05 22.12
N ALA A 168 4.56 -1.86 22.09
CA ALA A 168 3.42 -1.55 22.95
C ALA A 168 2.25 -2.50 22.71
N ALA A 169 1.89 -2.77 21.45
CA ALA A 169 0.86 -3.75 21.11
C ALA A 169 1.21 -5.14 21.63
N SER A 170 2.45 -5.58 21.41
CA SER A 170 2.91 -6.88 21.89
C SER A 170 2.78 -7.01 23.40
N LEU A 171 3.23 -6.01 24.18
CA LEU A 171 3.20 -6.03 25.64
C LEU A 171 1.78 -5.91 26.21
N ASN A 172 0.89 -5.19 25.52
CA ASN A 172 -0.49 -4.96 25.94
C ASN A 172 -1.49 -5.97 25.34
N ASN A 173 -1.02 -7.16 24.96
CA ASN A 173 -1.83 -8.24 24.41
C ASN A 173 -2.70 -7.79 23.22
N ASN A 174 -2.13 -6.96 22.34
CA ASN A 174 -2.76 -6.40 21.15
C ASN A 174 -3.97 -5.48 21.43
N SER A 175 -4.09 -4.94 22.65
CA SER A 175 -5.10 -3.92 22.96
C SER A 175 -4.74 -2.59 22.28
N VAL A 176 -5.58 -2.17 21.33
CA VAL A 176 -5.42 -0.91 20.58
C VAL A 176 -5.45 0.29 21.53
N ASP A 177 -6.38 0.33 22.48
CA ASP A 177 -6.53 1.45 23.43
C ASP A 177 -5.31 1.56 24.36
N ALA A 178 -4.84 0.44 24.92
CA ALA A 178 -3.67 0.44 25.81
C ALA A 178 -2.39 0.81 25.03
N THR A 179 -2.29 0.36 23.78
CA THR A 179 -1.20 0.73 22.87
C THR A 179 -1.22 2.23 22.62
N LYS A 180 -2.36 2.80 22.24
CA LYS A 180 -2.52 4.24 22.02
C LYS A 180 -2.22 5.05 23.27
N GLN A 181 -2.66 4.60 24.45
CA GLN A 181 -2.35 5.25 25.73
C GLN A 181 -0.83 5.27 26.00
N ALA A 182 -0.13 4.17 25.72
CA ALA A 182 1.32 4.11 25.83
C ALA A 182 2.02 5.09 24.87
N LEU A 183 1.57 5.18 23.61
CA LEU A 183 2.09 6.15 22.64
C LEU A 183 1.81 7.59 23.06
N THR A 184 0.62 7.87 23.58
CA THR A 184 0.22 9.21 24.03
C THR A 184 1.06 9.69 25.21
N LYS A 185 1.38 8.79 26.15
CA LYS A 185 2.23 9.08 27.31
C LYS A 185 3.61 9.60 26.88
N ASP A 186 4.20 9.00 25.86
CA ASP A 186 5.57 9.28 25.43
C ASP A 186 5.65 10.03 24.08
N LYS A 187 4.58 10.71 23.68
CA LYS A 187 4.43 11.36 22.35
C LYS A 187 5.58 12.29 21.92
N SER A 188 6.28 12.91 22.88
CA SER A 188 7.38 13.84 22.63
C SER A 188 8.76 13.24 22.85
N VAL A 189 8.83 11.99 23.31
CA VAL A 189 10.06 11.31 23.68
C VAL A 189 10.78 10.85 22.41
N THR A 190 12.08 11.11 22.37
CA THR A 190 13.00 10.54 21.38
C THR A 190 13.89 9.48 21.99
N VAL A 191 14.54 8.65 21.17
CA VAL A 191 15.54 7.68 21.68
C VAL A 191 16.62 8.43 22.45
N ALA A 192 17.09 9.56 21.91
CA ALA A 192 18.10 10.40 22.55
C ALA A 192 17.64 10.99 23.89
N SER A 193 16.40 11.50 23.99
CA SER A 193 15.90 12.06 25.26
C SER A 193 15.71 10.96 26.32
N ALA A 194 15.24 9.78 25.92
CA ALA A 194 15.11 8.64 26.84
C ALA A 194 16.48 8.19 27.40
N VAL A 195 17.53 8.21 26.59
CA VAL A 195 18.90 7.93 27.05
C VAL A 195 19.40 8.99 28.01
N GLN A 196 19.17 10.28 27.71
CA GLN A 196 19.55 11.40 28.58
C GLN A 196 18.85 11.33 29.94
N ASP A 197 17.58 10.93 29.95
CA ASP A 197 16.77 10.75 31.16
C ASP A 197 17.11 9.47 31.94
N GLY A 198 18.07 8.66 31.46
CA GLY A 198 18.51 7.43 32.13
C GLY A 198 17.45 6.33 32.15
N LYS A 199 16.57 6.28 31.14
CA LYS A 199 15.50 5.28 31.05
C LYS A 199 16.09 3.88 30.89
N LYS A 200 15.60 2.92 31.67
CA LYS A 200 16.15 1.55 31.69
C LYS A 200 15.75 0.71 30.50
N PHE A 201 14.51 0.86 30.02
CA PHE A 201 13.95 0.08 28.92
C PHE A 201 13.42 1.04 27.86
N ILE A 202 14.08 1.06 26.71
CA ILE A 202 13.77 1.98 25.61
C ILE A 202 13.40 1.13 24.39
N VAL A 203 12.24 1.39 23.79
CA VAL A 203 11.87 0.72 22.53
C VAL A 203 12.71 1.23 21.38
N VAL A 204 13.37 0.31 20.67
CA VAL A 204 14.20 0.58 19.49
C VAL A 204 14.02 -0.51 18.43
N ASN A 205 14.45 -0.22 17.21
CA ASN A 205 14.75 -1.27 16.24
C ASN A 205 16.25 -1.64 16.32
N GLU A 206 16.64 -2.73 15.66
CA GLU A 206 18.01 -3.26 15.76
C GLU A 206 19.11 -2.30 15.25
N THR A 207 18.77 -1.32 14.43
CA THR A 207 19.72 -0.33 13.89
C THR A 207 19.80 0.95 14.73
N SER A 208 18.87 1.17 15.67
CA SER A 208 18.76 2.38 16.50
C SER A 208 19.12 2.16 17.97
N ALA A 209 19.64 0.99 18.34
CA ALA A 209 20.07 0.69 19.71
C ALA A 209 21.23 1.61 20.15
N PRO A 210 21.11 2.34 21.28
CA PRO A 210 22.18 3.21 21.77
C PRO A 210 23.42 2.42 22.22
N ALA A 211 24.62 2.96 22.00
CA ALA A 211 25.89 2.26 22.23
C ALA A 211 26.11 1.70 23.65
N ASN A 212 25.48 2.27 24.68
CA ASN A 212 25.58 1.82 26.08
C ASN A 212 24.42 0.92 26.53
N TYR A 213 23.58 0.48 25.60
CA TYR A 213 22.43 -0.37 25.86
C TYR A 213 22.60 -1.69 25.12
N THR A 214 22.07 -2.76 25.69
CA THR A 214 21.99 -4.07 25.02
C THR A 214 20.61 -4.20 24.38
N PHE A 215 20.58 -4.48 23.08
CA PHE A 215 19.34 -4.75 22.36
C PHE A 215 18.86 -6.18 22.64
N THR A 216 17.59 -6.32 23.03
CA THR A 216 16.88 -7.60 23.15
C THR A 216 15.65 -7.56 22.25
N GLU A 217 15.59 -8.46 21.27
CA GLU A 217 14.45 -8.56 20.36
C GLU A 217 13.16 -8.99 21.08
N ILE A 218 12.02 -8.44 20.67
CA ILE A 218 10.71 -9.03 20.98
C ILE A 218 10.41 -10.04 19.87
N LYS A 219 10.34 -11.31 20.23
CA LYS A 219 10.11 -12.41 19.27
C LYS A 219 8.82 -12.20 18.49
N ASP A 220 8.87 -12.60 17.21
CA ASP A 220 7.75 -12.58 16.26
C ASP A 220 7.12 -11.20 16.03
N VAL A 221 7.85 -10.13 16.37
CA VAL A 221 7.46 -8.76 16.10
C VAL A 221 8.56 -8.10 15.26
N VAL A 222 8.17 -7.62 14.08
CA VAL A 222 9.09 -7.00 13.13
C VAL A 222 8.50 -5.69 12.60
N GLN A 223 9.38 -4.73 12.30
CA GLN A 223 9.04 -3.46 11.68
C GLN A 223 9.21 -3.57 10.16
N PRO A 224 8.18 -3.23 9.36
CA PRO A 224 8.30 -3.27 7.91
C PRO A 224 9.16 -2.11 7.41
N VAL A 225 9.98 -2.39 6.40
CA VAL A 225 10.63 -1.38 5.56
C VAL A 225 9.92 -1.38 4.22
N ARG A 226 9.40 -0.21 3.85
CA ARG A 226 8.49 -0.04 2.72
C ARG A 226 9.06 0.90 1.68
N VAL A 227 8.62 0.72 0.44
CA VAL A 227 8.91 1.64 -0.66
C VAL A 227 7.63 2.43 -0.98
N VAL A 228 7.70 3.75 -0.83
CA VAL A 228 6.66 4.68 -1.23
C VAL A 228 6.99 5.21 -2.61
N SER A 229 6.29 4.75 -3.64
CA SER A 229 6.39 5.37 -4.97
C SER A 229 5.78 6.77 -4.92
N LEU A 230 6.43 7.76 -5.52
CA LEU A 230 6.00 9.15 -5.49
C LEU A 230 5.40 9.58 -6.83
N THR A 231 4.54 10.60 -6.83
CA THR A 231 4.00 11.19 -8.06
C THR A 231 5.03 12.07 -8.77
N ALA A 232 4.86 12.24 -10.09
CA ALA A 232 5.67 13.16 -10.87
C ALA A 232 5.43 14.62 -10.46
N THR A 233 6.40 15.48 -10.75
CA THR A 233 6.33 16.94 -10.57
C THR A 233 6.96 17.63 -11.79
N ASP A 234 6.98 18.96 -11.81
CA ASP A 234 7.68 19.72 -12.86
C ASP A 234 9.20 19.45 -12.87
N THR A 235 9.77 18.97 -11.75
CA THR A 235 11.20 18.68 -11.59
C THR A 235 11.53 17.20 -11.58
N VAL A 236 10.55 16.33 -11.34
CA VAL A 236 10.71 14.86 -11.34
C VAL A 236 9.81 14.27 -12.43
N ALA A 237 10.44 13.86 -13.54
CA ALA A 237 9.74 13.38 -14.73
C ALA A 237 8.97 12.07 -14.51
N GLU A 238 7.97 11.82 -15.38
CA GLU A 238 7.12 10.63 -15.34
C GLU A 238 7.92 9.32 -15.40
N ASP A 239 8.94 9.24 -16.24
CA ASP A 239 9.75 8.02 -16.38
C ASP A 239 10.60 7.77 -15.13
N ALA A 240 11.00 8.82 -14.40
CA ALA A 240 11.70 8.67 -13.13
C ALA A 240 10.78 8.07 -12.06
N VAL A 241 9.54 8.55 -11.93
CA VAL A 241 8.58 7.99 -10.95
C VAL A 241 8.09 6.60 -11.31
N ARG A 242 8.02 6.26 -12.61
CA ARG A 242 7.77 4.88 -13.06
C ARG A 242 8.89 3.94 -12.65
N ALA A 243 10.15 4.37 -12.77
CA ALA A 243 11.29 3.62 -12.26
C ALA A 243 11.28 3.53 -10.72
N GLY A 244 10.81 4.56 -10.01
CA GLY A 244 10.57 4.49 -8.56
C GLY A 244 9.50 3.45 -8.17
N ALA A 245 8.43 3.33 -8.97
CA ALA A 245 7.42 2.27 -8.80
C ALA A 245 7.94 0.88 -9.16
N ASP A 246 8.76 0.77 -10.20
CA ASP A 246 9.44 -0.46 -10.57
C ASP A 246 10.36 -0.96 -9.46
N LEU A 247 11.13 -0.07 -8.81
CA LEU A 247 11.92 -0.41 -7.63
C LEU A 247 11.05 -1.04 -6.54
N GLY A 248 9.93 -0.40 -6.19
CA GLY A 248 9.01 -0.94 -5.18
C GLY A 248 8.51 -2.34 -5.55
N SER A 249 8.01 -2.50 -6.78
CA SER A 249 7.42 -3.76 -7.24
C SER A 249 8.44 -4.91 -7.42
N SER A 250 9.63 -4.61 -7.94
CA SER A 250 10.67 -5.59 -8.22
C SER A 250 11.44 -6.02 -6.97
N MET A 251 11.36 -5.24 -5.90
CA MET A 251 12.02 -5.49 -4.62
C MET A 251 11.06 -6.01 -3.54
N VAL A 252 9.78 -6.22 -3.85
CA VAL A 252 8.81 -6.85 -2.93
C VAL A 252 9.41 -8.13 -2.36
N ASN A 253 9.41 -8.23 -1.04
CA ASN A 253 9.80 -9.43 -0.31
C ASN A 253 8.57 -10.05 0.34
N ALA A 254 8.03 -11.10 -0.29
CA ALA A 254 6.81 -11.74 0.17
C ALA A 254 6.93 -12.36 1.58
N ASP A 255 8.11 -12.86 1.95
CA ASP A 255 8.32 -13.45 3.27
C ASP A 255 8.48 -12.40 4.36
N ALA A 256 9.10 -11.26 4.04
CA ALA A 256 9.08 -10.08 4.89
C ALA A 256 7.64 -9.55 5.08
N GLY A 257 6.84 -9.51 4.01
CA GLY A 257 5.43 -9.13 4.05
C GLY A 257 4.60 -10.04 4.96
N LYS A 258 4.79 -11.36 4.90
CA LYS A 258 4.14 -12.31 5.82
C LYS A 258 4.54 -12.06 7.28
N GLN A 259 5.83 -11.84 7.56
CA GLN A 259 6.31 -11.58 8.92
C GLN A 259 5.76 -10.27 9.49
N ALA A 260 5.63 -9.24 8.66
CA ALA A 260 5.09 -7.94 9.05
C ALA A 260 3.55 -7.93 9.17
N THR A 261 2.86 -8.99 8.77
CA THR A 261 1.39 -9.10 8.82
C THR A 261 0.98 -10.02 9.97
N SER A 262 0.80 -9.47 11.16
CA SER A 262 0.39 -10.18 12.37
C SER A 262 -0.73 -9.43 13.10
N VAL A 263 -1.40 -10.11 14.03
CA VAL A 263 -2.39 -9.46 14.92
C VAL A 263 -1.77 -8.30 15.70
N THR A 264 -0.48 -8.39 16.04
CA THR A 264 0.27 -7.35 16.72
C THR A 264 0.50 -6.15 15.81
N SER A 265 0.87 -6.36 14.54
CA SER A 265 1.10 -5.26 13.61
C SER A 265 -0.21 -4.56 13.21
N LEU A 266 -1.32 -5.29 13.12
CA LEU A 266 -2.64 -4.70 12.90
C LEU A 266 -3.05 -3.80 14.08
N ALA A 267 -2.90 -4.28 15.32
CA ALA A 267 -3.20 -3.49 16.52
C ALA A 267 -2.30 -2.25 16.64
N ALA A 268 -1.00 -2.38 16.34
CA ALA A 268 -0.05 -1.27 16.33
C ALA A 268 -0.42 -0.21 15.27
N THR A 269 -0.76 -0.64 14.05
CA THR A 269 -1.15 0.24 12.95
C THR A 269 -2.45 0.99 13.28
N GLN A 270 -3.45 0.29 13.81
CA GLN A 270 -4.71 0.91 14.23
C GLN A 270 -4.50 1.93 15.37
N ALA A 271 -3.66 1.62 16.35
CA ALA A 271 -3.34 2.53 17.45
C ALA A 271 -2.61 3.80 16.94
N LEU A 272 -1.69 3.66 15.99
CA LEU A 272 -1.00 4.78 15.34
C LEU A 272 -1.97 5.66 14.55
N GLN A 273 -2.90 5.07 13.79
CA GLN A 273 -3.91 5.84 13.04
C GLN A 273 -4.79 6.69 13.98
N GLN A 274 -5.20 6.13 15.13
CA GLN A 274 -5.95 6.87 16.14
C GLN A 274 -5.11 7.95 16.83
N PHE A 275 -3.83 7.67 17.09
CA PHE A 275 -2.88 8.61 17.68
C PHE A 275 -2.63 9.81 16.75
N ASP A 276 -2.39 9.57 15.47
CA ASP A 276 -2.11 10.61 14.46
C ASP A 276 -3.32 11.53 14.22
N THR A 277 -4.53 10.98 14.30
CA THR A 277 -5.79 11.76 14.14
C THR A 277 -5.98 12.77 15.28
N GLU A 278 -5.67 12.39 16.52
CA GLU A 278 -5.77 13.29 17.68
C GLU A 278 -4.62 14.31 17.73
N ALA A 279 -3.41 13.91 17.33
CA ALA A 279 -2.25 14.80 17.27
C ALA A 279 -2.41 15.95 16.24
N ASN A 280 -3.14 15.70 15.15
CA ASN A 280 -3.40 16.68 14.09
C ASN A 280 -4.68 17.53 14.30
N SER A 281 -5.37 17.41 15.45
CA SER A 281 -6.58 18.18 15.76
C SER A 281 -6.33 19.66 16.14
N ALA A 282 -5.18 20.24 15.80
CA ALA A 282 -4.87 21.65 16.00
C ALA A 282 -5.07 22.48 14.71
N ALA A 283 -6.32 22.73 14.34
CA ALA A 283 -6.72 23.76 13.37
C ALA A 283 -8.00 24.47 13.86
N PRO A 284 -8.22 25.76 13.51
CA PRO A 284 -9.02 26.69 14.30
C PRO A 284 -10.52 26.36 14.30
N ALA A 285 -11.18 26.63 15.43
CA ALA A 285 -12.62 26.60 15.57
C ALA A 285 -13.29 27.45 14.47
N SER A 286 -14.02 26.80 13.56
CA SER A 286 -15.05 27.44 12.74
C SER A 286 -16.42 27.31 13.42
N PRO A 287 -17.35 28.24 13.16
CA PRO A 287 -18.47 28.52 14.06
C PRO A 287 -19.50 27.40 14.08
N ALA A 288 -20.20 27.30 15.20
CA ALA A 288 -21.25 26.31 15.46
C ALA A 288 -22.28 26.23 14.30
N PRO A 289 -22.73 25.02 13.90
CA PRO A 289 -23.75 24.87 12.88
C PRO A 289 -25.11 25.36 13.39
N ALA A 290 -25.84 26.04 12.51
CA ALA A 290 -27.23 26.44 12.70
C ALA A 290 -28.15 25.20 12.76
N PRO A 291 -29.30 25.27 13.47
CA PRO A 291 -30.17 24.13 13.73
C PRO A 291 -30.78 23.54 12.44
N ALA A 292 -30.85 22.22 12.40
CA ALA A 292 -31.35 21.41 11.29
C ALA A 292 -32.87 21.58 11.06
N PRO A 293 -33.36 21.60 9.81
CA PRO A 293 -34.79 21.49 9.49
C PRO A 293 -35.33 20.08 9.74
N GLU A 294 -36.60 20.01 10.17
CA GLU A 294 -37.34 18.81 10.54
C GLU A 294 -37.41 17.74 9.43
N ALA A 295 -37.32 16.47 9.84
CA ALA A 295 -37.38 15.29 8.99
C ALA A 295 -38.77 15.07 8.37
N GLN A 296 -38.80 14.85 7.05
CA GLN A 296 -40.00 14.38 6.34
C GLN A 296 -40.11 12.84 6.37
N PRO A 297 -41.34 12.27 6.32
CA PRO A 297 -41.59 10.85 6.52
C PRO A 297 -41.01 9.95 5.41
N GLN A 298 -40.24 8.94 5.83
CA GLN A 298 -39.62 7.90 4.99
C GLN A 298 -40.67 6.88 4.52
N ALA A 299 -40.67 6.55 3.22
CA ALA A 299 -41.56 5.53 2.65
C ALA A 299 -41.17 4.12 3.16
N ALA A 300 -42.17 3.33 3.53
CA ALA A 300 -41.99 1.98 4.06
C ALA A 300 -41.38 1.03 3.01
N ALA A 301 -40.27 0.38 3.36
CA ALA A 301 -39.62 -0.65 2.55
C ALA A 301 -40.55 -1.86 2.33
N SER A 302 -40.71 -2.28 1.07
CA SER A 302 -41.40 -3.53 0.72
C SER A 302 -40.55 -4.76 1.11
N ALA A 303 -41.18 -5.89 1.37
CA ALA A 303 -40.50 -7.12 1.79
C ALA A 303 -39.51 -7.62 0.72
N VAL A 304 -38.26 -7.81 1.12
CA VAL A 304 -37.12 -8.20 0.28
C VAL A 304 -37.02 -9.74 0.24
N THR A 305 -36.92 -10.37 -0.94
CA THR A 305 -36.87 -11.86 -1.08
C THR A 305 -35.44 -12.41 -1.00
N SER A 306 -35.19 -13.62 -0.49
CA SER A 306 -33.83 -14.20 -0.51
C SER A 306 -33.38 -14.59 -1.94
N ALA A 307 -32.17 -14.23 -2.39
CA ALA A 307 -31.66 -14.46 -3.76
C ALA A 307 -30.11 -14.38 -3.86
N ASN A 308 -29.51 -14.78 -5.01
CA ASN A 308 -28.10 -14.52 -5.31
C ASN A 308 -27.81 -13.03 -5.29
N THR A 309 -26.76 -12.59 -4.60
CA THR A 309 -26.58 -11.15 -4.31
C THR A 309 -25.24 -10.61 -4.81
N LEU A 310 -25.30 -9.55 -5.61
CA LEU A 310 -24.16 -8.70 -5.95
C LEU A 310 -24.15 -7.48 -5.01
N PHE A 311 -23.11 -7.34 -4.22
CA PHE A 311 -22.82 -6.11 -3.48
C PHE A 311 -22.08 -5.15 -4.41
N LEU A 312 -22.65 -3.96 -4.63
CA LEU A 312 -22.03 -2.87 -5.38
C LEU A 312 -21.65 -1.75 -4.41
N PHE A 313 -20.36 -1.69 -4.07
CA PHE A 313 -19.84 -0.85 -3.00
C PHE A 313 -19.22 0.45 -3.56
N ASP A 314 -19.78 1.59 -3.18
CA ASP A 314 -19.15 2.90 -3.40
C ASP A 314 -17.81 2.95 -2.68
N THR A 315 -16.75 3.27 -3.41
CA THR A 315 -15.42 3.50 -2.86
C THR A 315 -14.89 4.85 -3.32
N SER A 316 -15.78 5.83 -3.45
CA SER A 316 -15.41 7.23 -3.70
C SER A 316 -14.76 7.87 -2.48
N ALA A 317 -14.17 9.04 -2.65
CA ALA A 317 -13.57 9.81 -1.55
C ALA A 317 -14.58 10.20 -0.47
N ALA A 318 -15.88 10.22 -0.78
CA ALA A 318 -16.92 10.50 0.20
C ALA A 318 -17.05 9.39 1.26
N MET A 319 -16.67 8.15 0.94
CA MET A 319 -16.61 7.07 1.92
C MET A 319 -15.47 7.21 2.94
N ALA A 320 -14.47 8.04 2.65
CA ALA A 320 -13.41 8.36 3.61
C ALA A 320 -13.87 9.35 4.70
N GLN A 321 -15.06 9.91 4.59
CA GLN A 321 -15.60 10.82 5.61
C GLN A 321 -15.92 10.05 6.90
N ALA A 322 -15.76 10.73 8.04
CA ALA A 322 -16.13 10.17 9.33
C ALA A 322 -17.64 9.94 9.43
N SER A 323 -18.00 8.84 10.06
CA SER A 323 -19.32 8.56 10.61
C SER A 323 -19.45 9.15 12.02
N ASP A 324 -20.61 8.97 12.64
CA ASP A 324 -20.94 9.47 13.97
C ASP A 324 -20.10 8.86 15.11
N ASP A 325 -19.54 7.66 14.92
CA ASP A 325 -18.69 7.00 15.92
C ASP A 325 -17.18 7.22 15.71
N GLY A 326 -16.81 8.07 14.74
CA GLY A 326 -15.42 8.40 14.43
C GLY A 326 -14.72 7.44 13.46
N ARG A 327 -15.31 6.29 13.11
CA ARG A 327 -14.83 5.46 11.98
C ARG A 327 -15.19 6.12 10.66
N THR A 328 -14.47 5.80 9.58
CA THR A 328 -14.89 6.22 8.22
C THR A 328 -16.09 5.41 7.74
N TRP A 329 -16.95 6.00 6.91
CA TRP A 329 -18.05 5.26 6.27
C TRP A 329 -17.56 4.04 5.49
N PHE A 330 -16.37 4.12 4.88
CA PHE A 330 -15.70 3.00 4.24
C PHE A 330 -15.49 1.84 5.22
N GLN A 331 -14.87 2.08 6.38
CA GLN A 331 -14.61 1.05 7.38
C GLN A 331 -15.91 0.43 7.92
N VAL A 332 -16.92 1.26 8.17
CA VAL A 332 -18.22 0.80 8.66
C VAL A 332 -18.88 -0.13 7.62
N VAL A 333 -18.95 0.32 6.36
CA VAL A 333 -19.61 -0.42 5.28
C VAL A 333 -18.82 -1.66 4.87
N SER A 334 -17.49 -1.58 4.74
CA SER A 334 -16.67 -2.73 4.33
C SER A 334 -16.75 -3.87 5.34
N ASN A 335 -16.78 -3.55 6.64
CA ASN A 335 -16.96 -4.54 7.70
C ASN A 335 -18.38 -5.13 7.71
N ALA A 336 -19.40 -4.30 7.50
CA ALA A 336 -20.78 -4.76 7.37
C ALA A 336 -20.98 -5.69 6.17
N ILE A 337 -20.34 -5.40 5.03
CA ILE A 337 -20.33 -6.31 3.87
C ILE A 337 -19.60 -7.61 4.23
N ALA A 338 -18.44 -7.54 4.89
CA ALA A 338 -17.69 -8.73 5.30
C ALA A 338 -18.48 -9.64 6.25
N GLN A 339 -19.37 -9.07 7.07
CA GLN A 339 -20.30 -9.80 7.92
C GLN A 339 -21.49 -10.40 7.15
N ALA A 340 -22.12 -9.62 6.26
CA ALA A 340 -23.30 -10.05 5.53
C ALA A 340 -23.01 -11.12 4.47
N VAL A 341 -21.84 -11.07 3.82
CA VAL A 341 -21.49 -11.98 2.72
C VAL A 341 -21.53 -13.46 3.11
N PRO A 342 -20.90 -13.91 4.22
CA PRO A 342 -21.04 -15.29 4.72
C PRO A 342 -22.49 -15.72 4.97
N MET A 343 -23.34 -14.81 5.47
CA MET A 343 -24.74 -15.11 5.78
C MET A 343 -25.57 -15.33 4.51
N VAL A 344 -25.38 -14.48 3.49
CA VAL A 344 -26.00 -14.68 2.16
C VAL A 344 -25.43 -15.93 1.48
N GLY A 345 -24.10 -16.09 1.54
CA GLY A 345 -23.34 -17.16 0.92
C GLY A 345 -23.66 -18.56 1.45
N ALA A 346 -24.32 -18.67 2.60
CA ALA A 346 -24.79 -19.92 3.16
C ALA A 346 -25.91 -20.57 2.31
N GLN A 347 -26.65 -19.78 1.53
CA GLN A 347 -27.80 -20.24 0.74
C GLN A 347 -27.74 -19.85 -0.73
N HIS A 348 -26.96 -18.82 -1.08
CA HIS A 348 -26.93 -18.24 -2.43
C HIS A 348 -25.52 -17.88 -2.87
N GLN A 349 -25.33 -17.65 -4.17
CA GLN A 349 -24.07 -17.14 -4.71
C GLN A 349 -23.94 -15.64 -4.42
N VAL A 350 -22.69 -15.22 -4.18
CA VAL A 350 -22.35 -13.82 -3.89
C VAL A 350 -21.34 -13.29 -4.89
N ALA A 351 -21.56 -12.05 -5.34
CA ALA A 351 -20.61 -11.27 -6.12
C ALA A 351 -20.31 -9.95 -5.38
N LEU A 352 -19.15 -9.36 -5.62
CA LEU A 352 -18.72 -8.13 -4.96
C LEU A 352 -17.95 -7.23 -5.92
N TRP A 353 -18.51 -6.05 -6.19
CA TRP A 353 -17.95 -5.04 -7.07
C TRP A 353 -17.75 -3.75 -6.29
N ASN A 354 -16.77 -2.94 -6.71
CA ASN A 354 -16.62 -1.57 -6.20
C ASN A 354 -16.64 -0.55 -7.34
N TYR A 355 -16.97 0.70 -7.00
CA TYR A 355 -17.05 1.77 -7.99
C TYR A 355 -16.65 3.13 -7.44
N SER A 356 -16.11 3.95 -8.34
CA SER A 356 -15.82 5.37 -8.17
C SER A 356 -15.48 6.00 -9.54
N SER A 357 -15.19 7.29 -9.61
CA SER A 357 -14.70 7.87 -10.86
C SER A 357 -13.31 7.33 -11.22
N PRO A 358 -13.02 7.12 -12.51
CA PRO A 358 -11.67 6.79 -12.94
C PRO A 358 -10.62 7.79 -12.45
N LEU A 359 -9.60 7.29 -11.74
CA LEU A 359 -8.53 8.11 -11.17
C LEU A 359 -7.33 8.27 -12.11
N ASN A 360 -7.27 7.45 -13.16
CA ASN A 360 -6.16 7.39 -14.10
C ASN A 360 -6.63 7.79 -15.51
N PRO A 361 -5.88 8.64 -16.26
CA PRO A 361 -6.25 9.11 -17.62
C PRO A 361 -6.46 8.04 -18.72
N GLY A 362 -6.36 6.74 -18.42
CA GLY A 362 -6.65 5.63 -19.34
C GLY A 362 -7.83 4.75 -18.94
N VAL A 363 -8.40 4.94 -17.75
CA VAL A 363 -9.54 4.16 -17.27
C VAL A 363 -10.82 4.91 -17.65
N LYS A 364 -11.68 4.29 -18.45
CA LYS A 364 -12.98 4.87 -18.84
C LYS A 364 -14.16 4.31 -18.05
N LYS A 365 -13.93 3.22 -17.32
CA LYS A 365 -14.93 2.46 -16.56
C LYS A 365 -14.83 2.83 -15.08
N GLY A 366 -15.92 3.36 -14.52
CA GLY A 366 -15.98 3.76 -13.12
C GLY A 366 -16.25 2.62 -12.12
N TRP A 367 -16.16 1.36 -12.52
CA TRP A 367 -16.41 0.22 -11.64
C TRP A 367 -15.48 -0.95 -11.95
N ARG A 368 -15.25 -1.78 -10.92
CA ARG A 368 -14.43 -2.99 -10.99
C ARG A 368 -15.25 -4.20 -10.58
N GLU A 369 -15.09 -5.26 -11.36
CA GLU A 369 -15.80 -6.52 -11.19
C GLU A 369 -14.90 -7.47 -10.38
N ASN A 370 -14.74 -7.20 -9.08
CA ASN A 370 -13.71 -7.87 -8.28
C ASN A 370 -14.01 -9.35 -8.05
N VAL A 371 -15.27 -9.68 -7.76
CA VAL A 371 -15.75 -11.05 -7.56
C VAL A 371 -17.01 -11.26 -8.38
N SER A 372 -17.07 -12.35 -9.14
CA SER A 372 -18.22 -12.79 -9.91
C SER A 372 -19.04 -13.85 -9.16
N PHE A 373 -20.29 -14.09 -9.57
CA PHE A 373 -21.14 -15.13 -8.98
C PHE A 373 -20.57 -16.56 -9.12
N ALA A 374 -19.68 -16.77 -10.10
CA ALA A 374 -19.04 -18.04 -10.37
C ALA A 374 -17.66 -18.19 -9.68
N SER A 375 -17.30 -17.28 -8.77
CA SER A 375 -16.02 -17.30 -8.07
C SER A 375 -15.83 -18.61 -7.29
N SER A 376 -14.58 -19.08 -7.23
CA SER A 376 -14.18 -20.22 -6.39
C SER A 376 -13.72 -19.81 -4.98
N MET A 377 -13.80 -18.51 -4.65
CA MET A 377 -13.46 -17.99 -3.32
C MET A 377 -14.48 -18.46 -2.29
N THR A 378 -14.04 -18.67 -1.04
CA THR A 378 -14.98 -18.91 0.07
C THR A 378 -15.75 -17.64 0.39
N ASN A 379 -16.92 -17.76 1.02
CA ASN A 379 -17.73 -16.59 1.35
C ASN A 379 -16.98 -15.60 2.27
N GLU A 380 -16.16 -16.10 3.19
CA GLU A 380 -15.31 -15.26 4.05
C GLU A 380 -14.27 -14.50 3.23
N GLN A 381 -13.67 -15.13 2.22
CA GLN A 381 -12.72 -14.47 1.31
C GLN A 381 -13.40 -13.41 0.45
N ILE A 382 -14.64 -13.67 -0.01
CA ILE A 382 -15.43 -12.70 -0.76
C ILE A 382 -15.74 -11.49 0.13
N GLY A 383 -16.20 -11.72 1.36
CA GLY A 383 -16.49 -10.64 2.32
C GLY A 383 -15.26 -9.80 2.64
N ASN A 384 -14.13 -10.43 2.93
CA ASN A 384 -12.86 -9.76 3.24
C ASN A 384 -12.28 -8.97 2.05
N THR A 385 -12.69 -9.28 0.82
CA THR A 385 -12.30 -8.48 -0.35
C THR A 385 -12.83 -7.04 -0.24
N ALA A 386 -13.98 -6.81 0.39
CA ALA A 386 -14.51 -5.46 0.60
C ALA A 386 -13.63 -4.60 1.51
N ILE A 387 -13.01 -5.22 2.52
CA ILE A 387 -12.09 -4.58 3.46
C ILE A 387 -10.80 -4.13 2.75
N GLY A 388 -10.38 -4.89 1.72
CA GLY A 388 -9.17 -4.62 0.95
C GLY A 388 -9.30 -3.52 -0.11
N PHE A 389 -10.48 -2.93 -0.30
CA PHE A 389 -10.64 -1.80 -1.22
C PHE A 389 -10.05 -0.50 -0.66
N THR A 390 -9.91 0.49 -1.54
CA THR A 390 -9.46 1.84 -1.19
C THR A 390 -10.46 2.87 -1.70
N THR A 391 -10.49 4.04 -1.07
CA THR A 391 -11.39 5.13 -1.45
C THR A 391 -10.72 6.16 -2.34
N GLY A 392 -11.46 6.73 -3.29
CA GLY A 392 -10.96 7.82 -4.11
C GLY A 392 -11.91 8.19 -5.24
N GLY A 393 -11.84 9.45 -5.69
CA GLY A 393 -12.68 9.95 -6.77
C GLY A 393 -14.09 10.30 -6.31
N VAL A 394 -15.02 10.42 -7.25
CA VAL A 394 -16.44 10.77 -6.98
C VAL A 394 -17.37 9.58 -7.26
N PRO A 395 -18.53 9.48 -6.58
CA PRO A 395 -19.42 8.34 -6.75
C PRO A 395 -20.12 8.37 -8.12
N GLN A 396 -19.67 7.52 -9.04
CA GLN A 396 -20.31 7.28 -10.36
C GLN A 396 -21.42 6.22 -10.24
N THR A 397 -22.40 6.53 -9.39
CA THR A 397 -23.43 5.63 -8.89
C THR A 397 -24.38 5.14 -9.98
N ARG A 398 -24.88 6.02 -10.85
CA ARG A 398 -25.88 5.64 -11.87
C ARG A 398 -25.26 4.71 -12.92
N ALA A 399 -24.08 5.05 -13.43
CA ALA A 399 -23.35 4.23 -14.41
C ALA A 399 -22.96 2.85 -13.86
N ALA A 400 -22.44 2.80 -12.63
CA ALA A 400 -22.10 1.54 -11.97
C ALA A 400 -23.33 0.67 -11.71
N THR A 401 -24.46 1.28 -11.32
CA THR A 401 -25.73 0.57 -11.10
C THR A 401 -26.24 -0.06 -12.39
N VAL A 402 -26.22 0.65 -13.51
CA VAL A 402 -26.62 0.09 -14.82
C VAL A 402 -25.79 -1.15 -15.15
N ALA A 403 -24.47 -1.08 -14.96
CA ALA A 403 -23.59 -2.20 -15.26
C ALA A 403 -23.83 -3.41 -14.35
N ALA A 404 -23.97 -3.19 -13.04
CA ALA A 404 -24.24 -4.24 -12.06
C ALA A 404 -25.61 -4.91 -12.30
N VAL A 405 -26.65 -4.13 -12.58
CA VAL A 405 -27.99 -4.64 -12.89
C VAL A 405 -27.97 -5.46 -14.18
N ASN A 406 -27.28 -5.00 -15.22
CA ASN A 406 -27.15 -5.76 -16.47
C ASN A 406 -26.39 -7.07 -16.27
N TYR A 407 -25.30 -7.06 -15.50
CA TYR A 407 -24.56 -8.27 -15.16
C TYR A 407 -25.42 -9.29 -14.39
N ALA A 408 -26.13 -8.84 -13.34
CA ALA A 408 -27.04 -9.69 -12.59
C ALA A 408 -28.19 -10.23 -13.45
N THR A 409 -28.70 -9.41 -14.38
CA THR A 409 -29.74 -9.81 -15.34
C THR A 409 -29.26 -10.89 -16.29
N SER A 410 -28.03 -10.78 -16.83
CA SER A 410 -27.44 -11.82 -17.68
C SER A 410 -27.25 -13.11 -16.90
N TYR A 411 -26.68 -13.02 -15.69
CA TYR A 411 -26.53 -14.18 -14.80
C TYR A 411 -27.88 -14.86 -14.50
N ALA A 412 -28.93 -14.10 -14.17
CA ALA A 412 -30.24 -14.67 -13.85
C ALA A 412 -30.88 -15.39 -15.05
N LYS A 413 -30.68 -14.87 -16.27
CA LYS A 413 -31.14 -15.52 -17.50
C LYS A 413 -30.39 -16.81 -17.79
N GLU A 414 -29.08 -16.82 -17.59
CA GLU A 414 -28.21 -17.98 -17.86
C GLU A 414 -28.39 -19.10 -16.83
N SER A 415 -28.48 -18.73 -15.54
CA SER A 415 -28.62 -19.68 -14.43
C SER A 415 -30.07 -20.10 -14.16
N GLY A 416 -31.04 -19.31 -14.60
CA GLY A 416 -32.45 -19.46 -14.23
C GLY A 416 -32.77 -19.10 -12.78
N GLN A 417 -31.79 -18.58 -12.02
CA GLN A 417 -31.95 -18.22 -10.61
C GLN A 417 -32.17 -16.70 -10.44
N PRO A 418 -33.01 -16.26 -9.49
CA PRO A 418 -33.18 -14.83 -9.20
C PRO A 418 -31.88 -14.23 -8.66
N ALA A 419 -31.70 -12.91 -8.86
CA ALA A 419 -30.56 -12.18 -8.34
C ALA A 419 -30.97 -10.82 -7.75
N ARG A 420 -30.10 -10.27 -6.91
CA ARG A 420 -30.22 -8.95 -6.30
C ARG A 420 -28.93 -8.17 -6.50
N VAL A 421 -29.07 -6.87 -6.74
CA VAL A 421 -27.99 -5.90 -6.56
C VAL A 421 -28.28 -5.11 -5.29
N VAL A 422 -27.37 -5.16 -4.30
CA VAL A 422 -27.35 -4.26 -3.16
C VAL A 422 -26.36 -3.15 -3.46
N LEU A 423 -26.87 -1.98 -3.81
CA LEU A 423 -26.08 -0.78 -4.01
C LEU A 423 -25.85 -0.10 -2.65
N ILE A 424 -24.59 0.12 -2.29
CA ILE A 424 -24.21 0.96 -1.14
C ILE A 424 -23.56 2.23 -1.67
N THR A 425 -24.05 3.39 -1.26
CA THR A 425 -23.64 4.68 -1.83
C THR A 425 -23.63 5.81 -0.81
N THR A 426 -22.74 6.78 -1.01
CA THR A 426 -22.74 8.08 -0.29
C THR A 426 -23.51 9.17 -1.05
N GLY A 427 -23.95 8.90 -2.28
CA GLY A 427 -24.62 9.85 -3.15
C GLY A 427 -24.26 9.62 -4.62
N THR A 428 -24.70 10.50 -5.51
CA THR A 428 -24.48 10.38 -6.96
C THR A 428 -23.82 11.63 -7.50
N SER A 429 -22.70 11.49 -8.21
CA SER A 429 -22.03 12.61 -8.91
C SER A 429 -22.21 12.55 -10.42
N ASP A 430 -22.56 11.39 -10.98
CA ASP A 430 -22.88 11.20 -12.40
C ASP A 430 -24.40 11.35 -12.66
N LEU A 431 -24.99 12.47 -12.21
CA LEU A 431 -26.42 12.79 -12.29
C LEU A 431 -26.95 13.03 -13.73
N GLY A 432 -26.37 12.37 -14.74
CA GLY A 432 -26.95 12.31 -16.09
C GLY A 432 -28.35 11.69 -16.10
N ASP A 433 -28.96 11.57 -17.27
CA ASP A 433 -30.34 11.06 -17.43
C ASP A 433 -30.57 9.66 -16.78
N MET A 434 -31.66 9.52 -16.01
CA MET A 434 -32.09 8.25 -15.38
C MET A 434 -32.55 7.18 -16.38
N SER A 435 -32.78 7.53 -17.64
CA SER A 435 -33.33 6.62 -18.66
C SER A 435 -32.58 5.30 -18.77
N ALA A 436 -31.25 5.30 -18.70
CA ALA A 436 -30.44 4.08 -18.75
C ALA A 436 -30.66 3.17 -17.53
N VAL A 437 -30.80 3.75 -16.33
CA VAL A 437 -31.12 3.01 -15.10
C VAL A 437 -32.52 2.40 -15.20
N THR A 438 -33.52 3.20 -15.61
CA THR A 438 -34.90 2.74 -15.77
C THR A 438 -35.01 1.62 -16.80
N GLN A 439 -34.27 1.71 -17.91
CA GLN A 439 -34.24 0.68 -18.94
C GLN A 439 -33.61 -0.62 -18.40
N ALA A 440 -32.47 -0.53 -17.70
CA ALA A 440 -31.81 -1.68 -17.08
C ALA A 440 -32.72 -2.37 -16.05
N LEU A 441 -33.38 -1.61 -15.18
CA LEU A 441 -34.30 -2.15 -14.17
C LEU A 441 -35.55 -2.79 -14.79
N SER A 442 -36.06 -2.24 -15.89
CA SER A 442 -37.19 -2.84 -16.61
C SER A 442 -36.83 -4.21 -17.19
N ALA A 443 -35.63 -4.35 -17.77
CA ALA A 443 -35.13 -5.63 -18.25
C ALA A 443 -34.84 -6.61 -17.11
N ALA A 444 -34.31 -6.11 -15.98
CA ALA A 444 -34.01 -6.87 -14.78
C ALA A 444 -35.28 -7.49 -14.16
N LYS A 445 -36.38 -6.74 -14.10
CA LYS A 445 -37.66 -7.22 -13.56
C LYS A 445 -38.18 -8.46 -14.29
N ALA A 446 -38.04 -8.50 -15.62
CA ALA A 446 -38.43 -9.68 -16.42
C ALA A 446 -37.56 -10.91 -16.10
N ALA A 447 -36.32 -10.72 -15.66
CA ALA A 447 -35.39 -11.76 -15.26
C ALA A 447 -35.41 -12.06 -13.74
N LYS A 448 -36.37 -11.50 -12.99
CA LYS A 448 -36.43 -11.61 -11.51
C LYS A 448 -35.17 -11.07 -10.81
N VAL A 449 -34.65 -9.95 -11.32
CA VAL A 449 -33.54 -9.23 -10.72
C VAL A 449 -34.03 -7.96 -10.04
N GLU A 450 -33.62 -7.76 -8.79
CA GLU A 450 -34.04 -6.64 -7.94
C GLU A 450 -32.86 -5.72 -7.60
N LEU A 451 -33.15 -4.43 -7.40
CA LEU A 451 -32.21 -3.44 -6.86
C LEU A 451 -32.64 -3.06 -5.45
N SER A 452 -31.71 -3.10 -4.50
CA SER A 452 -31.85 -2.50 -3.17
C SER A 452 -30.77 -1.44 -2.96
N VAL A 453 -31.11 -0.33 -2.30
CA VAL A 453 -30.21 0.83 -2.14
C VAL A 453 -30.01 1.15 -0.65
N VAL A 454 -28.75 1.15 -0.21
CA VAL A 454 -28.33 1.65 1.09
C VAL A 454 -27.60 2.97 0.85
N HIS A 455 -28.20 4.08 1.26
CA HIS A 455 -27.53 5.38 1.28
C HIS A 455 -26.88 5.58 2.65
N VAL A 456 -25.58 5.80 2.70
CA VAL A 456 -24.84 6.01 3.96
C VAL A 456 -24.35 7.45 4.10
N GLY A 457 -24.34 7.94 5.32
CA GLY A 457 -23.88 9.29 5.65
C GLY A 457 -24.84 10.40 5.21
N THR A 458 -24.34 11.62 5.25
CA THR A 458 -25.13 12.86 5.07
C THR A 458 -25.06 13.43 3.65
N GLY A 459 -24.44 12.71 2.72
CA GLY A 459 -24.37 13.11 1.32
C GLY A 459 -25.75 13.25 0.66
N THR A 460 -25.82 14.03 -0.43
CA THR A 460 -27.08 14.25 -1.14
C THR A 460 -27.60 12.93 -1.73
N GLN A 461 -28.84 12.59 -1.39
CA GLN A 461 -29.50 11.37 -1.86
C GLN A 461 -29.94 11.49 -3.32
N ASP A 462 -29.78 10.40 -4.07
CA ASP A 462 -30.36 10.26 -5.39
C ASP A 462 -31.81 9.77 -5.28
N SER A 463 -32.73 10.71 -5.04
CA SER A 463 -34.13 10.37 -4.78
C SER A 463 -34.83 9.65 -5.93
N GLU A 464 -34.37 9.82 -7.17
CA GLU A 464 -34.91 9.12 -8.34
C GLU A 464 -34.47 7.66 -8.35
N LEU A 465 -33.18 7.41 -8.09
CA LEU A 465 -32.63 6.06 -7.98
C LEU A 465 -33.24 5.27 -6.82
N MET A 466 -33.39 5.92 -5.65
CA MET A 466 -34.00 5.29 -4.48
C MET A 466 -35.47 4.92 -4.74
N LYS A 467 -36.25 5.78 -5.41
CA LYS A 467 -37.64 5.48 -5.81
C LYS A 467 -37.74 4.36 -6.84
N ALA A 468 -36.74 4.22 -7.71
CA ALA A 468 -36.70 3.18 -8.73
C ALA A 468 -36.31 1.80 -8.16
N ALA A 469 -35.62 1.78 -7.01
CA ALA A 469 -35.25 0.56 -6.31
C ALA A 469 -36.45 -0.16 -5.70
N GLN A 470 -36.35 -1.49 -5.54
CA GLN A 470 -37.38 -2.31 -4.90
C GLN A 470 -37.45 -2.03 -3.39
N ALA A 471 -36.30 -1.73 -2.79
CA ALA A 471 -36.16 -1.29 -1.41
C ALA A 471 -35.02 -0.29 -1.30
N SER A 472 -35.17 0.71 -0.43
CA SER A 472 -34.10 1.67 -0.15
C SER A 472 -34.15 2.14 1.29
N GLU A 473 -32.99 2.37 1.89
CA GLU A 473 -32.87 2.87 3.26
C GLU A 473 -31.71 3.86 3.36
N VAL A 474 -31.88 4.88 4.20
CA VAL A 474 -30.86 5.89 4.52
C VAL A 474 -30.34 5.60 5.91
N VAL A 475 -29.02 5.54 6.04
CA VAL A 475 -28.34 5.26 7.30
C VAL A 475 -27.35 6.38 7.59
N THR A 476 -27.64 7.15 8.63
CA THR A 476 -26.78 8.27 9.06
C THR A 476 -25.96 7.94 10.32
N THR A 477 -26.11 6.74 10.87
CA THR A 477 -25.40 6.27 12.06
C THR A 477 -24.72 4.93 11.81
N ALA A 478 -23.47 4.78 12.25
CA ALA A 478 -22.61 3.64 11.94
C ALA A 478 -23.16 2.32 12.46
N ASP A 479 -23.75 2.32 13.65
CA ASP A 479 -24.29 1.12 14.32
C ASP A 479 -25.42 0.45 13.54
N ASN A 480 -26.16 1.20 12.71
CA ASN A 480 -27.30 0.68 11.95
C ASN A 480 -26.89 0.13 10.57
N VAL A 481 -25.64 0.32 10.13
CA VAL A 481 -25.23 -0.04 8.75
C VAL A 481 -25.26 -1.56 8.53
N ALA A 482 -24.79 -2.35 9.49
CA ALA A 482 -24.76 -3.81 9.38
C ALA A 482 -26.16 -4.38 9.22
N ASP A 483 -27.07 -4.05 10.14
CA ASP A 483 -28.46 -4.52 10.15
C ASP A 483 -29.18 -4.17 8.84
N VAL A 484 -28.96 -2.96 8.32
CA VAL A 484 -29.60 -2.50 7.07
C VAL A 484 -29.02 -3.24 5.86
N ILE A 485 -27.71 -3.47 5.80
CA ILE A 485 -27.09 -4.25 4.71
C ILE A 485 -27.55 -5.71 4.76
N GLU A 486 -27.64 -6.33 5.94
CA GLU A 486 -28.17 -7.68 6.11
C GLU A 486 -29.64 -7.78 5.66
N LYS A 487 -30.48 -6.87 6.15
CA LYS A 487 -31.90 -6.79 5.77
C LYS A 487 -32.09 -6.61 4.27
N LEU A 488 -31.39 -5.65 3.65
CA LEU A 488 -31.53 -5.37 2.22
C LEU A 488 -30.83 -6.41 1.34
N SER A 489 -29.91 -7.21 1.88
CA SER A 489 -29.37 -8.39 1.18
C SER A 489 -30.28 -9.62 1.27
N GLY A 490 -31.32 -9.60 2.11
CA GLY A 490 -32.29 -10.69 2.25
C GLY A 490 -31.85 -11.78 3.23
N VAL A 491 -30.93 -11.43 4.15
CA VAL A 491 -30.65 -12.18 5.37
C VAL A 491 -31.83 -11.99 6.33
N LYS A 492 -32.23 -13.07 7.03
CA LYS A 492 -33.42 -13.11 7.90
C LYS A 492 -33.07 -13.11 9.37
#